data_AF-A0A7M7JGF6-F1
#
_entry.id   AF-A0A7M7JGF6-F1
#
_cell.length_a   1.000
_cell.length_b   1.000
_cell.length_c   1.000
_cell.angle_alpha   90.00
_cell.angle_beta   90.00
_cell.angle_gamma   90.00
#
_symmetry.space_group_name_H-M   'P 1'
#
loop_
_entity.id
_entity.type
_entity.pdbx_description
1 polymer ?
#
loop_
_entity_poly.entity_id
_entity_poly.type
_entity_poly.pdbx_seq_one_letter_code
_entity_poly.pdbx_strand_id
1 'polypeptide(L)'
;MALASRSRQSQVLASDAWELFTGALNLDGKHLQRGIPAALLSSGCSLAEFTVANGGNIMRARRESCHDVNELLLPSGHNKFEWDVKSRLSSAHSPSELLNCFMRSSVSSCDSFECQANIEMTYFRLPSQMCYTIDMYRKLNNNVNHPMSSCQTPWNYDLTVSGQWNPNTTWSLRQGDTLPLIIHEPLMVPPERLSSIMIEPGMDYTISVTQNKIRRLPKPYSSKCVDYQKIGFKDTFYGFLNLDLCIQECRMEIELRLCGCVRTVNEFAHRFQGGVHFCDMARDEMCSRTTASVPGVYAKCDKKCEAPCEEIIYDVRLTSFAEDKSENSRKSFRYTVKFASYSQKILEYQPTLSIVEMFGCMGGYIGIWLGFSLLSVLLGLNELLWKLHKQRHLTTKIVQLTSAIATVASTTETEDRKTTSRPAIDKQTQHVKLFQLKSASGPQLVYR
;
A
#
# COMPACT_ATOMS: atom_id res chain seq x y z
N MET A 1 6.75 32.78 -43.22
CA MET A 1 6.34 33.86 -42.31
C MET A 1 6.82 33.46 -40.92
N ALA A 2 8.03 33.77 -40.44
CA ALA A 2 8.59 35.10 -40.09
C ALA A 2 7.62 35.83 -39.13
N LEU A 3 7.91 36.25 -37.88
CA LEU A 3 9.08 36.54 -37.03
C LEU A 3 8.61 36.36 -35.55
N ALA A 4 9.36 35.99 -34.51
CA ALA A 4 10.58 36.54 -33.88
C ALA A 4 10.50 38.01 -33.37
N SER A 5 10.30 38.20 -32.05
CA SER A 5 10.92 39.27 -31.22
C SER A 5 10.78 38.86 -29.73
N ARG A 6 11.80 38.69 -28.86
CA ARG A 6 12.94 39.50 -28.34
C ARG A 6 12.57 40.68 -27.44
N SER A 7 12.86 40.55 -26.13
CA SER A 7 13.82 41.36 -25.33
C SER A 7 13.67 40.94 -23.84
N ARG A 8 14.70 40.50 -23.08
CA ARG A 8 15.90 41.18 -22.50
C ARG A 8 15.50 42.44 -21.72
N GLN A 9 15.62 42.49 -20.39
CA GLN A 9 16.80 42.79 -19.54
C GLN A 9 16.23 42.85 -18.08
N SER A 10 16.92 42.68 -16.95
CA SER A 10 18.33 42.80 -16.58
C SER A 10 18.50 42.29 -15.13
N GLN A 11 19.68 41.72 -14.83
CA GLN A 11 20.23 41.48 -13.49
C GLN A 11 20.64 42.82 -12.82
N VAL A 12 20.98 42.76 -11.51
CA VAL A 12 22.18 43.37 -10.83
C VAL A 12 21.87 44.11 -9.50
N LEU A 13 22.46 43.59 -8.40
CA LEU A 13 22.95 44.20 -7.13
C LEU A 13 21.91 44.85 -6.17
N ALA A 14 22.06 44.94 -4.83
CA ALA A 14 23.15 44.84 -3.85
C ALA A 14 22.51 44.43 -2.49
N SER A 15 23.09 43.57 -1.64
CA SER A 15 23.97 43.89 -0.49
C SER A 15 23.69 45.20 0.28
N ASP A 16 23.72 45.06 1.61
CA ASP A 16 23.90 46.09 2.66
C ASP A 16 22.64 46.71 3.31
N ALA A 17 22.39 46.29 4.56
CA ALA A 17 22.03 47.18 5.67
C ALA A 17 22.07 46.41 7.00
N TRP A 18 23.27 46.38 7.59
CA TRP A 18 23.48 46.17 9.03
C TRP A 18 23.30 47.53 9.73
N GLU A 19 22.89 47.50 10.99
CA GLU A 19 22.74 48.61 11.94
C GLU A 19 21.47 49.47 11.86
N LEU A 20 20.62 49.32 12.87
CA LEU A 20 20.26 50.36 13.85
C LEU A 20 19.07 49.86 14.67
N PHE A 21 19.26 49.64 15.97
CA PHE A 21 18.38 50.04 17.07
C PHE A 21 18.81 49.33 18.37
N THR A 22 19.84 49.89 18.99
CA THR A 22 20.00 49.86 20.45
C THR A 22 19.02 50.86 21.06
N GLY A 23 18.06 50.37 21.83
CA GLY A 23 17.15 51.19 22.61
C GLY A 23 16.89 50.52 23.96
N ALA A 24 17.66 50.94 24.96
CA ALA A 24 17.50 50.53 26.34
C ALA A 24 16.16 51.05 26.90
N LEU A 25 15.36 50.16 27.49
CA LEU A 25 14.30 50.53 28.43
C LEU A 25 14.41 49.63 29.65
N ASN A 26 14.84 50.28 30.73
CA ASN A 26 14.92 49.81 32.09
C ASN A 26 13.59 50.19 32.74
N LEU A 27 12.74 49.24 33.14
CA LEU A 27 11.61 49.50 34.04
C LEU A 27 11.40 48.33 35.00
N ASP A 28 11.26 48.74 36.26
CA ASP A 28 11.23 47.98 37.49
C ASP A 28 10.14 46.92 37.59
N GLY A 29 10.42 45.94 38.44
CA GLY A 29 9.46 44.93 38.85
C GLY A 29 8.34 45.46 39.73
N LYS A 30 7.14 44.89 39.52
CA LYS A 30 6.22 44.36 40.55
C LYS A 30 4.89 43.99 39.87
N HIS A 31 4.28 42.92 40.38
CA HIS A 31 2.96 42.36 40.05
C HIS A 31 2.85 41.45 38.82
N LEU A 32 2.95 40.13 39.04
CA LEU A 32 1.86 39.18 38.76
C LEU A 32 2.13 37.81 39.42
N GLN A 33 2.03 37.75 40.75
CA GLN A 33 1.76 36.48 41.44
C GLN A 33 0.24 36.31 41.52
N ARG A 34 -0.33 35.45 40.68
CA ARG A 34 -1.66 34.88 40.90
C ARG A 34 -1.70 33.43 40.44
N GLY A 35 -1.84 32.53 41.42
CA GLY A 35 -2.60 31.29 41.29
C GLY A 35 -1.86 30.04 40.82
N ILE A 36 -0.88 29.55 41.59
CA ILE A 36 -0.49 28.14 41.53
C ILE A 36 -1.50 27.37 42.43
N PRO A 37 -2.33 26.45 41.91
CA PRO A 37 -3.09 25.55 42.77
C PRO A 37 -2.11 24.63 43.53
N ALA A 38 -2.25 24.62 44.86
CA ALA A 38 -1.35 24.00 45.84
C ALA A 38 -1.36 22.44 45.85
N ALA A 39 -1.51 21.80 44.69
CA ALA A 39 -1.34 20.35 44.52
C ALA A 39 -0.02 19.98 43.80
N LEU A 40 0.81 20.96 43.44
CA LEU A 40 2.01 20.82 42.59
C LEU A 40 3.35 20.83 43.34
N LEU A 41 3.39 20.37 44.59
CA LEU A 41 4.64 20.12 45.31
C LEU A 41 4.91 18.63 45.59
N SER A 42 4.10 17.70 45.06
CA SER A 42 4.29 16.25 45.24
C SER A 42 4.56 15.47 43.94
N SER A 43 4.70 16.16 42.80
CA SER A 43 5.09 15.58 41.51
C SER A 43 6.33 16.30 41.00
N GLY A 44 7.52 15.76 41.27
CA GLY A 44 8.83 16.34 40.94
C GLY A 44 9.15 16.43 39.44
N CYS A 45 8.33 17.15 38.66
CA CYS A 45 8.64 17.54 37.30
C CYS A 45 8.75 19.06 37.24
N SER A 46 9.97 19.60 37.20
CA SER A 46 10.18 21.02 36.89
C SER A 46 10.10 21.19 35.37
N LEU A 47 9.07 21.87 34.87
CA LEU A 47 9.02 22.31 33.47
C LEU A 47 10.03 23.45 33.28
N ALA A 48 11.05 23.23 32.44
CA ALA A 48 11.78 24.31 31.78
C ALA A 48 11.26 24.42 30.34
N GLU A 49 10.79 25.61 29.96
CA GLU A 49 10.34 25.93 28.60
C GLU A 49 11.53 25.94 27.65
N PHE A 50 11.50 25.11 26.60
CA PHE A 50 12.36 25.27 25.42
C PHE A 50 11.56 25.03 24.14
N THR A 51 11.58 26.03 23.26
CA THR A 51 10.98 26.05 21.92
C THR A 51 11.95 25.46 20.90
N VAL A 52 11.54 24.38 20.21
CA VAL A 52 12.24 23.89 19.02
C VAL A 52 11.19 23.64 17.92
N ALA A 53 11.48 24.06 16.69
CA ALA A 53 10.49 24.28 15.64
C ALA A 53 10.02 23.02 14.89
N ASN A 54 8.71 22.98 14.65
CA ASN A 54 7.89 22.16 13.74
C ASN A 54 7.42 20.77 14.21
N GLY A 55 6.09 20.62 14.32
CA GLY A 55 5.35 19.37 14.52
C GLY A 55 4.82 19.18 15.95
N GLY A 56 3.50 19.27 16.16
CA GLY A 56 2.85 19.03 17.46
C GLY A 56 2.57 17.57 17.74
N ASN A 57 2.85 17.13 18.97
CA ASN A 57 2.58 15.77 19.44
C ASN A 57 2.08 15.81 20.86
N ILE A 58 0.98 15.10 21.12
CA ILE A 58 0.30 15.00 22.42
C ILE A 58 0.65 13.62 23.01
N MET A 59 1.38 13.59 24.13
CA MET A 59 1.89 12.35 24.76
C MET A 59 1.44 12.20 26.20
N ARG A 60 1.23 10.97 26.66
CA ARG A 60 0.82 10.71 28.04
C ARG A 60 1.99 10.88 28.99
N ALA A 61 1.81 11.70 30.02
CA ALA A 61 2.75 11.78 31.13
C ALA A 61 2.55 10.58 32.07
N ARG A 62 3.48 9.61 32.08
CA ARG A 62 3.55 8.57 33.12
C ARG A 62 4.64 8.90 34.13
N ARG A 63 4.39 8.60 35.40
CA ARG A 63 5.33 8.83 36.52
C ARG A 63 6.67 8.11 36.35
N GLU A 64 6.69 6.99 35.63
CA GLU A 64 7.88 6.18 35.33
C GLU A 64 8.67 6.70 34.11
N SER A 65 8.06 7.51 33.25
CA SER A 65 8.70 8.13 32.08
C SER A 65 9.28 9.53 32.38
N CYS A 66 9.09 10.03 33.60
CA CYS A 66 9.64 11.29 34.07
C CYS A 66 11.06 11.09 34.58
N HIS A 67 11.97 10.70 33.70
CA HIS A 67 13.37 11.09 33.87
C HIS A 67 13.52 12.57 33.51
N ASP A 68 14.50 13.24 34.12
CA ASP A 68 14.77 14.67 33.97
C ASP A 68 14.56 15.09 32.51
N VAL A 69 13.76 16.13 32.23
CA VAL A 69 13.44 16.57 30.85
C VAL A 69 14.73 16.89 30.07
N ASN A 70 15.80 17.24 30.79
CA ASN A 70 17.15 17.43 30.27
C ASN A 70 17.81 16.15 29.71
N GLU A 71 17.34 14.94 30.06
CA GLU A 71 17.79 13.66 29.48
C GLU A 71 17.05 13.28 28.19
N LEU A 72 15.93 13.94 27.88
CA LEU A 72 15.15 13.69 26.66
C LEU A 72 15.70 14.48 25.47
N LEU A 73 16.51 15.49 25.71
CA LEU A 73 17.27 16.21 24.69
C LEU A 73 18.72 15.76 24.77
N LEU A 74 19.24 15.28 23.65
CA LEU A 74 20.67 15.01 23.55
C LEU A 74 21.44 16.33 23.51
N PRO A 75 22.74 16.34 23.86
CA PRO A 75 23.59 17.52 23.77
C PRO A 75 23.59 18.17 22.37
N SER A 76 23.23 17.41 21.34
CA SER A 76 23.07 17.85 19.95
C SER A 76 21.74 18.54 19.63
N GLY A 77 20.82 18.68 20.59
CA GLY A 77 19.47 19.22 20.41
C GLY A 77 18.46 18.24 19.79
N HIS A 78 18.88 17.00 19.48
CA HIS A 78 17.99 15.95 19.00
C HIS A 78 17.15 15.37 20.13
N ASN A 79 15.87 15.10 19.84
CA ASN A 79 14.96 14.49 20.80
C ASN A 79 15.26 12.98 20.89
N LYS A 80 15.71 12.50 22.05
CA LYS A 80 15.96 11.08 22.32
C LYS A 80 14.70 10.24 22.09
N PHE A 81 13.53 10.84 22.26
CA PHE A 81 12.23 10.22 22.02
C PHE A 81 12.00 9.82 20.55
N GLU A 82 12.66 10.50 19.61
CA GLU A 82 12.59 10.20 18.18
C GLU A 82 13.16 8.81 17.87
N TRP A 83 14.13 8.36 18.67
CA TRP A 83 14.89 7.13 18.47
C TRP A 83 14.43 6.01 19.40
N ASP A 84 13.82 6.34 20.54
CA ASP A 84 13.28 5.37 21.48
C ASP A 84 11.83 4.96 21.12
N VAL A 85 11.73 3.95 20.26
CA VAL A 85 10.46 3.32 19.86
C VAL A 85 9.67 2.80 21.07
N LYS A 86 10.34 2.24 22.08
CA LYS A 86 9.66 1.63 23.23
C LYS A 86 9.01 2.70 24.10
N SER A 87 9.74 3.78 24.37
CA SER A 87 9.20 4.92 25.10
C SER A 87 8.02 5.55 24.36
N ARG A 88 8.12 5.72 23.03
CA ARG A 88 6.99 6.16 22.17
C ARG A 88 5.74 5.31 22.31
N LEU A 89 5.89 3.98 22.24
CA LEU A 89 4.76 3.06 22.40
C LEU A 89 4.17 3.14 23.81
N SER A 90 5.00 3.31 24.84
CA SER A 90 4.56 3.36 26.24
C SER A 90 3.88 4.68 26.62
N SER A 91 4.21 5.78 25.94
CA SER A 91 3.61 7.10 26.15
C SER A 91 2.40 7.35 25.26
N ALA A 92 2.11 6.46 24.29
CA ALA A 92 0.96 6.59 23.43
C ALA A 92 -0.32 6.53 24.27
N HIS A 93 -1.22 7.47 24.03
CA HIS A 93 -2.54 7.41 24.63
C HIS A 93 -3.34 6.28 24.02
N SER A 94 -4.24 5.67 24.80
CA SER A 94 -5.24 4.82 24.18
C SER A 94 -6.19 5.71 23.37
N PRO A 95 -6.73 5.22 22.23
CA PRO A 95 -7.71 5.98 21.45
C PRO A 95 -8.89 6.46 22.30
N SER A 96 -9.32 5.65 23.27
CA SER A 96 -10.43 5.97 24.17
C SER A 96 -10.14 7.12 25.14
N GLU A 97 -8.87 7.44 25.40
CA GLU A 97 -8.48 8.55 26.28
C GLU A 97 -8.51 9.90 25.57
N LEU A 98 -8.32 9.92 24.24
CA LEU A 98 -8.18 11.15 23.47
C LEU A 98 -9.34 11.42 22.52
N LEU A 99 -9.93 10.39 21.93
CA LEU A 99 -10.78 10.49 20.75
C LEU A 99 -12.14 9.89 21.03
N ASN A 100 -13.19 10.65 20.73
CA ASN A 100 -14.56 10.17 20.60
C ASN A 100 -14.91 10.04 19.13
N CYS A 101 -15.65 8.99 18.77
CA CYS A 101 -15.97 8.66 17.39
C CYS A 101 -17.41 8.22 17.29
N PHE A 102 -18.16 8.85 16.39
CA PHE A 102 -19.56 8.54 16.14
C PHE A 102 -19.86 8.50 14.64
N MET A 103 -20.48 7.42 14.19
CA MET A 103 -21.01 7.28 12.84
C MET A 103 -22.50 7.60 12.87
N ARG A 104 -22.88 8.75 12.31
CA ARG A 104 -24.26 9.22 12.24
C ARG A 104 -24.86 8.85 10.89
N SER A 105 -25.99 8.17 10.88
CA SER A 105 -26.74 7.99 9.64
C SER A 105 -27.65 9.18 9.37
N SER A 106 -27.71 9.60 8.10
CA SER A 106 -28.69 10.56 7.61
C SER A 106 -30.02 9.91 7.20
N VAL A 107 -30.09 8.58 7.15
CA VAL A 107 -31.24 7.81 6.67
C VAL A 107 -31.84 7.00 7.81
N SER A 108 -33.16 7.03 7.95
CA SER A 108 -33.89 6.31 9.00
C SER A 108 -33.77 4.79 8.93
N SER A 109 -33.33 4.24 7.80
CA SER A 109 -33.14 2.79 7.60
C SER A 109 -31.85 2.25 8.19
N CYS A 110 -30.95 3.10 8.68
CA CYS A 110 -29.63 2.69 9.15
C CYS A 110 -29.35 3.30 10.53
N ASP A 111 -29.01 2.46 11.50
CA ASP A 111 -28.77 2.91 12.87
C ASP A 111 -27.41 3.60 13.00
N SER A 112 -27.36 4.66 13.82
CA SER A 112 -26.12 5.34 14.18
C SER A 112 -25.39 4.56 15.28
N PHE A 113 -24.06 4.62 15.32
CA PHE A 113 -23.26 3.83 16.26
C PHE A 113 -21.95 4.51 16.65
N GLU A 114 -21.41 4.12 17.79
CA GLU A 114 -20.09 4.56 18.26
C GLU A 114 -18.97 3.77 17.57
N CYS A 115 -17.93 4.46 17.12
CA CYS A 115 -16.83 3.87 16.36
C CYS A 115 -15.47 3.94 17.07
N GLN A 116 -15.46 4.32 18.36
CA GLN A 116 -14.23 4.55 19.13
C GLN A 116 -13.37 3.28 19.26
N ALA A 117 -13.99 2.11 19.40
CA ALA A 117 -13.31 0.82 19.48
C ALA A 117 -12.58 0.43 18.19
N ASN A 118 -12.86 1.10 17.07
CA ASN A 118 -12.31 0.79 15.77
C ASN A 118 -11.12 1.71 15.41
N ILE A 119 -10.75 2.62 16.32
CA ILE A 119 -9.55 3.45 16.21
C ILE A 119 -8.37 2.71 16.83
N GLU A 120 -7.21 2.74 16.18
CA GLU A 120 -5.97 2.23 16.75
C GLU A 120 -4.75 3.03 16.31
N MET A 121 -3.70 3.00 17.14
CA MET A 121 -2.41 3.60 16.79
C MET A 121 -1.65 2.66 15.83
N THR A 122 -1.44 3.13 14.60
CA THR A 122 -0.92 2.32 13.50
C THR A 122 0.56 2.53 13.23
N TYR A 123 1.03 3.78 13.22
CA TYR A 123 2.43 4.09 12.96
C TYR A 123 2.90 5.41 13.57
N PHE A 124 4.22 5.62 13.51
CA PHE A 124 4.86 6.86 13.94
C PHE A 124 5.40 7.59 12.74
N ARG A 125 5.29 8.92 12.75
CA ARG A 125 5.86 9.78 11.73
C ARG A 125 6.87 10.73 12.34
N LEU A 126 8.02 10.88 11.70
CA LEU A 126 9.05 11.80 12.17
C LEU A 126 8.59 13.26 11.94
N PRO A 127 8.90 14.18 12.87
CA PRO A 127 9.84 14.03 13.99
C PRO A 127 9.29 13.39 15.28
N SER A 128 7.97 13.19 15.48
CA SER A 128 7.41 12.47 16.68
C SER A 128 5.86 12.29 16.67
N GLN A 129 5.20 12.30 15.51
CA GLN A 129 3.74 12.15 15.39
C GLN A 129 3.30 10.70 15.60
N MET A 130 2.31 10.52 16.48
CA MET A 130 1.62 9.24 16.68
C MET A 130 0.35 9.26 15.83
N CYS A 131 0.28 8.36 14.86
CA CYS A 131 -0.83 8.31 13.92
C CYS A 131 -1.87 7.30 14.40
N TYR A 132 -3.12 7.77 14.47
CA TYR A 132 -4.28 6.94 14.77
C TYR A 132 -5.07 6.74 13.48
N THR A 133 -5.41 5.50 13.17
CA THR A 133 -6.19 5.17 11.98
C THR A 133 -7.52 4.57 12.40
N ILE A 134 -8.56 5.00 11.70
CA ILE A 134 -9.92 4.53 11.86
C ILE A 134 -10.24 3.66 10.63
N ASP A 135 -10.33 2.34 10.82
CA ASP A 135 -10.69 1.41 9.73
C ASP A 135 -11.85 0.52 10.18
N MET A 136 -13.05 0.88 9.73
CA MET A 136 -14.26 0.13 10.02
C MET A 136 -14.22 -1.26 9.37
N TYR A 137 -13.84 -1.35 8.10
CA TYR A 137 -13.93 -2.59 7.33
C TYR A 137 -13.07 -3.69 7.94
N ARG A 138 -11.88 -3.33 8.43
CA ARG A 138 -10.96 -4.28 9.04
C ARG A 138 -11.48 -4.86 10.36
N LYS A 139 -12.08 -4.05 11.22
CA LYS A 139 -12.60 -4.49 12.52
C LYS A 139 -13.97 -5.19 12.38
N LEU A 140 -14.69 -4.92 11.29
CA LEU A 140 -16.01 -5.48 11.00
C LEU A 140 -15.98 -6.82 10.26
N ASN A 141 -14.81 -7.33 9.89
CA ASN A 141 -14.64 -8.45 8.96
C ASN A 141 -15.37 -9.76 9.34
N ASN A 142 -15.98 -9.86 10.52
CA ASN A 142 -16.79 -11.01 10.95
C ASN A 142 -18.12 -10.66 11.67
N ASN A 143 -18.49 -9.37 11.79
CA ASN A 143 -19.70 -8.97 12.52
C ASN A 143 -20.84 -8.61 11.56
N VAL A 144 -21.60 -9.62 11.16
CA VAL A 144 -22.77 -9.47 10.26
C VAL A 144 -23.86 -8.60 10.88
N ASN A 145 -23.97 -8.57 12.22
CA ASN A 145 -25.01 -7.83 12.94
C ASN A 145 -24.64 -6.36 13.18
N HIS A 146 -23.50 -5.88 12.67
CA HIS A 146 -23.10 -4.51 12.89
C HIS A 146 -23.96 -3.54 12.05
N PRO A 147 -24.39 -2.37 12.59
CA PRO A 147 -25.25 -1.43 11.88
C PRO A 147 -24.74 -1.00 10.50
N MET A 148 -23.42 -0.82 10.37
CA MET A 148 -22.81 -0.47 9.09
C MET A 148 -22.91 -1.59 8.04
N SER A 149 -22.88 -2.86 8.47
CA SER A 149 -22.95 -4.03 7.60
C SER A 149 -24.38 -4.36 7.18
N SER A 150 -25.37 -4.06 8.04
CA SER A 150 -26.79 -4.24 7.75
C SER A 150 -27.38 -3.11 6.90
N CYS A 151 -26.74 -1.94 6.88
CA CYS A 151 -27.16 -0.80 6.09
C CYS A 151 -26.93 -1.01 4.58
N GLN A 152 -27.97 -0.86 3.76
CA GLN A 152 -27.87 -0.95 2.30
C GLN A 152 -27.13 0.23 1.65
N THR A 153 -27.06 1.36 2.35
CA THR A 153 -26.47 2.61 1.85
C THR A 153 -25.39 3.14 2.80
N PRO A 154 -24.29 2.40 3.03
CA PRO A 154 -23.27 2.76 4.01
C PRO A 154 -22.54 4.08 3.70
N TRP A 155 -22.62 4.58 2.47
CA TRP A 155 -22.10 5.89 2.08
C TRP A 155 -22.91 7.08 2.61
N ASN A 156 -24.08 6.84 3.24
CA ASN A 156 -24.90 7.86 3.90
C ASN A 156 -24.49 8.17 5.35
N TYR A 157 -23.48 7.47 5.85
CA TYR A 157 -22.93 7.75 7.17
C TYR A 157 -22.00 8.96 7.14
N ASP A 158 -22.20 9.84 8.11
CA ASP A 158 -21.28 10.91 8.45
C ASP A 158 -20.40 10.44 9.62
N LEU A 159 -19.09 10.49 9.43
CA LEU A 159 -18.12 10.19 10.47
C LEU A 159 -17.81 11.47 11.26
N THR A 160 -18.20 11.54 12.53
CA THR A 160 -17.80 12.62 13.43
C THR A 160 -16.76 12.10 14.41
N VAL A 161 -15.61 12.76 14.44
CA VAL A 161 -14.55 12.50 15.42
C VAL A 161 -14.28 13.78 16.19
N SER A 162 -14.20 13.67 17.51
CA SER A 162 -13.76 14.76 18.36
C SER A 162 -12.62 14.31 19.26
N GLY A 163 -11.61 15.16 19.38
CA GLY A 163 -10.49 14.95 20.29
C GLY A 163 -10.58 15.90 21.48
N GLN A 164 -10.19 15.44 22.66
CA GLN A 164 -9.98 16.31 23.82
C GLN A 164 -8.81 15.76 24.65
N TRP A 165 -7.95 16.65 25.15
CA TRP A 165 -6.84 16.26 26.02
C TRP A 165 -6.75 17.12 27.28
N ASN A 166 -6.28 16.51 28.36
CA ASN A 166 -6.04 17.19 29.62
C ASN A 166 -4.56 17.59 29.71
N PRO A 167 -4.22 18.89 29.79
CA PRO A 167 -2.83 19.35 29.87
C PRO A 167 -2.09 18.84 31.11
N ASN A 168 -2.79 18.44 32.17
CA ASN A 168 -2.16 17.92 33.39
C ASN A 168 -1.58 16.51 33.21
N THR A 169 -2.14 15.74 32.28
CA THR A 169 -1.74 14.35 32.02
C THR A 169 -1.08 14.17 30.66
N THR A 170 -0.95 15.27 29.93
CA THR A 170 -0.61 15.26 28.52
C THR A 170 0.47 16.28 28.25
N TRP A 171 1.62 15.80 27.81
CA TRP A 171 2.74 16.64 27.47
C TRP A 171 2.80 16.82 25.97
N SER A 172 2.94 18.08 25.55
CA SER A 172 3.21 18.41 24.15
C SER A 172 4.71 18.65 24.00
N LEU A 173 5.42 17.78 23.26
CA LEU A 173 6.85 17.98 22.98
C LEU A 173 7.10 19.32 22.25
N ARG A 174 6.08 19.78 21.51
CA ARG A 174 5.99 21.09 20.84
C ARG A 174 4.52 21.49 20.80
N GLN A 175 4.20 22.79 20.91
CA GLN A 175 2.87 23.29 20.54
C GLN A 175 2.78 23.16 19.02
N GLY A 176 2.05 22.16 18.53
CA GLY A 176 1.65 22.18 17.12
C GLY A 176 0.30 22.86 17.04
N ASP A 177 0.23 23.85 16.17
CA ASP A 177 -1.02 24.55 15.87
C ASP A 177 -1.95 23.68 15.01
N THR A 178 -1.41 22.63 14.37
CA THR A 178 -2.14 21.81 13.40
C THR A 178 -1.91 20.31 13.56
N LEU A 179 -2.96 19.54 13.26
CA LEU A 179 -3.00 18.08 13.24
C LEU A 179 -3.37 17.62 11.81
N PRO A 180 -2.50 16.86 11.12
CA PRO A 180 -2.81 16.40 9.76
C PRO A 180 -3.85 15.28 9.78
N LEU A 181 -4.98 15.50 9.10
CA LEU A 181 -5.98 14.48 8.79
C LEU A 181 -5.77 13.97 7.37
N ILE A 182 -5.64 12.65 7.24
CA ILE A 182 -5.45 11.96 5.95
C ILE A 182 -6.61 10.99 5.75
N ILE A 183 -7.17 10.98 4.54
CA ILE A 183 -8.27 10.09 4.15
C ILE A 183 -7.77 9.18 3.04
N HIS A 184 -7.96 7.88 3.20
CA HIS A 184 -7.46 6.86 2.28
C HIS A 184 -8.41 5.67 2.15
N GLU A 185 -8.11 4.79 1.19
CA GLU A 185 -8.84 3.55 0.92
C GLU A 185 -8.87 2.63 2.17
N PRO A 186 -10.00 1.92 2.44
CA PRO A 186 -10.08 0.98 3.54
C PRO A 186 -9.14 -0.22 3.38
N LEU A 187 -8.88 -0.94 4.48
CA LEU A 187 -8.02 -2.15 4.51
C LEU A 187 -6.56 -1.91 4.13
N MET A 188 -6.11 -0.66 4.09
CA MET A 188 -4.72 -0.26 3.90
C MET A 188 -4.39 0.93 4.79
N VAL A 189 -3.11 1.10 5.12
CA VAL A 189 -2.62 2.23 5.90
C VAL A 189 -1.44 2.84 5.14
N PRO A 190 -1.69 3.78 4.21
CA PRO A 190 -0.64 4.34 3.37
C PRO A 190 0.27 5.29 4.16
N PRO A 191 1.55 5.42 3.76
CA PRO A 191 2.42 6.46 4.25
C PRO A 191 2.07 7.85 3.67
N GLU A 192 2.69 8.90 4.22
CA GLU A 192 2.37 10.35 4.13
C GLU A 192 1.99 10.96 2.76
N ARG A 193 2.20 10.31 1.61
CA ARG A 193 2.11 10.96 0.29
C ARG A 193 0.70 11.44 -0.15
N LEU A 194 -0.29 11.33 0.73
CA LEU A 194 -1.65 11.76 0.48
C LEU A 194 -1.86 13.23 0.87
N SER A 195 -2.80 13.88 0.20
CA SER A 195 -3.24 15.22 0.57
C SER A 195 -3.84 15.21 1.98
N SER A 196 -3.23 15.94 2.90
CA SER A 196 -3.72 16.10 4.28
C SER A 196 -4.48 17.41 4.46
N ILE A 197 -5.56 17.39 5.24
CA ILE A 197 -6.17 18.60 5.80
C ILE A 197 -5.51 18.89 7.15
N MET A 198 -5.05 20.12 7.34
CA MET A 198 -4.51 20.56 8.63
C MET A 198 -5.68 21.01 9.52
N ILE A 199 -5.86 20.32 10.65
CA ILE A 199 -6.89 20.59 11.65
C ILE A 199 -6.26 21.38 12.80
N GLU A 200 -6.83 22.53 13.14
CA GLU A 200 -6.39 23.33 14.27
C GLU A 200 -7.22 23.02 15.51
N PRO A 201 -6.61 22.97 16.71
CA PRO A 201 -7.35 22.93 17.96
C PRO A 201 -8.31 24.12 18.10
N GLY A 202 -9.50 23.88 18.64
CA GLY A 202 -10.54 24.89 18.83
C GLY A 202 -11.45 25.10 17.64
N MET A 203 -11.30 24.27 16.60
CA MET A 203 -12.07 24.36 15.38
C MET A 203 -12.92 23.11 15.14
N ASP A 204 -14.07 23.31 14.49
CA ASP A 204 -14.97 22.28 14.01
C ASP A 204 -15.00 22.27 12.49
N TYR A 205 -14.48 21.21 11.87
CA TYR A 205 -14.33 21.09 10.42
C TYR A 205 -15.42 20.19 9.83
N THR A 206 -16.04 20.61 8.74
CA THR A 206 -16.87 19.72 7.90
C THR A 206 -16.17 19.49 6.57
N ILE A 207 -15.86 18.22 6.31
CA ILE A 207 -15.04 17.78 5.19
C ILE A 207 -15.91 16.92 4.29
N SER A 208 -15.95 17.27 3.01
CA SER A 208 -16.62 16.47 1.99
C SER A 208 -15.60 15.70 1.17
N VAL A 209 -15.88 14.42 0.91
CA VAL A 209 -15.01 13.54 0.13
C VAL A 209 -15.70 13.06 -1.14
N THR A 210 -14.94 12.97 -2.22
CA THR A 210 -15.36 12.37 -3.48
C THR A 210 -14.45 11.21 -3.84
N GLN A 211 -15.03 10.07 -4.19
CA GLN A 211 -14.27 8.87 -4.50
C GLN A 211 -13.97 8.79 -5.99
N ASN A 212 -12.69 8.63 -6.31
CA ASN A 212 -12.19 8.37 -7.65
C ASN A 212 -11.50 7.00 -7.67
N LYS A 213 -11.89 6.15 -8.60
CA LYS A 213 -11.35 4.80 -8.75
C LYS A 213 -10.59 4.68 -10.06
N ILE A 214 -9.37 4.17 -10.02
CA ILE A 214 -8.55 3.93 -11.20
C ILE A 214 -8.38 2.42 -11.37
N ARG A 215 -8.68 1.91 -12.57
CA ARG A 215 -8.46 0.52 -12.96
C ARG A 215 -7.46 0.46 -14.11
N ARG A 216 -6.29 -0.10 -13.83
CA ARG A 216 -5.18 -0.28 -14.78
C ARG A 216 -5.16 -1.71 -15.29
N LEU A 217 -4.52 -1.90 -16.45
CA LEU A 217 -4.35 -3.22 -17.03
C LEU A 217 -3.03 -3.87 -16.57
N PRO A 218 -3.03 -5.18 -16.27
CA PRO A 218 -1.82 -5.90 -15.90
C PRO A 218 -0.89 -6.11 -17.10
N LYS A 219 0.26 -6.77 -16.91
CA LYS A 219 1.08 -7.23 -18.05
C LYS A 219 0.22 -8.09 -19.00
N PRO A 220 0.34 -7.94 -20.33
CA PRO A 220 1.43 -7.33 -21.09
C PRO A 220 1.26 -5.83 -21.41
N TYR A 221 0.25 -5.15 -20.87
CA TYR A 221 -0.02 -3.74 -21.18
C TYR A 221 1.02 -2.80 -20.55
N SER A 222 1.15 -1.59 -21.11
CA SER A 222 2.16 -0.59 -20.71
C SER A 222 2.03 -0.14 -19.26
N SER A 223 0.83 -0.20 -18.68
CA SER A 223 0.57 0.12 -17.29
C SER A 223 1.25 -0.84 -16.30
N LYS A 224 1.59 -2.07 -16.72
CA LYS A 224 2.34 -3.08 -15.95
C LYS A 224 1.89 -3.22 -14.49
N CYS A 225 0.60 -3.05 -14.23
CA CYS A 225 0.14 -2.91 -12.86
C CYS A 225 0.32 -4.21 -12.05
N VAL A 226 0.41 -4.05 -10.74
CA VAL A 226 0.52 -5.16 -9.78
C VAL A 226 -0.77 -5.23 -8.95
N ASP A 227 -1.25 -6.45 -8.76
CA ASP A 227 -2.40 -6.73 -7.92
C ASP A 227 -1.92 -7.07 -6.51
N TYR A 228 -1.88 -6.04 -5.66
CA TYR A 228 -1.41 -6.19 -4.28
C TYR A 228 -2.38 -6.98 -3.40
N GLN A 229 -3.66 -7.06 -3.75
CA GLN A 229 -4.63 -7.87 -3.00
C GLN A 229 -4.29 -9.36 -3.10
N LYS A 230 -3.78 -9.80 -4.26
CA LYS A 230 -3.29 -11.18 -4.46
C LYS A 230 -2.06 -11.53 -3.63
N ILE A 231 -1.25 -10.54 -3.22
CA ILE A 231 -0.08 -10.75 -2.38
C ILE A 231 -0.51 -11.08 -0.94
N GLY A 232 -1.67 -10.57 -0.52
CA GLY A 232 -2.27 -10.84 0.77
C GLY A 232 -2.03 -9.73 1.80
N PHE A 233 -2.71 -9.88 2.93
CA PHE A 233 -2.65 -8.96 4.06
C PHE A 233 -1.29 -9.03 4.74
N LYS A 234 -0.76 -7.88 5.16
CA LYS A 234 0.52 -7.77 5.87
C LYS A 234 0.28 -7.16 7.25
N ASP A 235 0.44 -7.97 8.29
CA ASP A 235 0.26 -7.54 9.68
C ASP A 235 1.16 -6.35 10.05
N THR A 236 2.38 -6.29 9.50
CA THR A 236 3.32 -5.17 9.69
C THR A 236 2.74 -3.81 9.28
N PHE A 237 1.86 -3.79 8.28
CA PHE A 237 1.30 -2.57 7.69
C PHE A 237 -0.19 -2.40 7.99
N TYR A 238 -0.76 -3.26 8.85
CA TYR A 238 -2.17 -3.20 9.22
C TYR A 238 -3.16 -3.28 8.05
N GLY A 239 -2.73 -3.83 6.92
CA GLY A 239 -3.49 -3.77 5.68
C GLY A 239 -2.85 -4.53 4.52
N PHE A 240 -3.47 -4.40 3.35
CA PHE A 240 -2.87 -4.79 2.09
C PHE A 240 -1.79 -3.78 1.68
N LEU A 241 -0.84 -4.27 0.89
CA LEU A 241 0.17 -3.41 0.30
C LEU A 241 -0.45 -2.49 -0.76
N ASN A 242 0.16 -1.33 -0.92
CA ASN A 242 0.02 -0.48 -2.10
C ASN A 242 1.43 -0.17 -2.64
N LEU A 243 1.52 0.71 -3.64
CA LEU A 243 2.81 1.10 -4.21
C LEU A 243 3.77 1.62 -3.14
N ASP A 244 3.33 2.55 -2.29
CA ASP A 244 4.21 3.19 -1.31
C ASP A 244 4.63 2.24 -0.18
N LEU A 245 3.72 1.41 0.32
CA LEU A 245 4.02 0.37 1.29
C LEU A 245 4.98 -0.68 0.72
N CYS A 246 4.84 -1.05 -0.57
CA CYS A 246 5.80 -1.93 -1.23
C CYS A 246 7.20 -1.29 -1.27
N ILE A 247 7.29 -0.01 -1.62
CA ILE A 247 8.56 0.71 -1.65
C ILE A 247 9.16 0.77 -0.25
N GLN A 248 8.35 1.07 0.77
CA GLN A 248 8.80 1.13 2.14
C GLN A 248 9.24 -0.23 2.69
N GLU A 249 8.49 -1.31 2.43
CA GLU A 249 8.88 -2.68 2.74
C GLU A 249 10.24 -3.01 2.11
N CYS A 250 10.42 -2.68 0.84
CA CYS A 250 11.68 -2.88 0.14
C CYS A 250 12.85 -2.07 0.74
N ARG A 251 12.62 -0.82 1.15
CA ARG A 251 13.64 0.01 1.83
C ARG A 251 14.05 -0.61 3.15
N MET A 252 13.08 -1.01 3.97
CA MET A 252 13.34 -1.67 5.26
C MET A 252 14.07 -3.01 5.08
N GLU A 253 13.72 -3.81 4.07
CA GLU A 253 14.45 -5.04 3.72
C GLU A 253 15.92 -4.79 3.37
N ILE A 254 16.20 -3.72 2.61
CA ILE A 254 17.55 -3.35 2.21
C ILE A 254 18.35 -2.83 3.40
N GLU A 255 17.77 -1.95 4.21
CA GLU A 255 18.41 -1.42 5.42
C GLU A 255 18.76 -2.54 6.39
N LEU A 256 17.84 -3.48 6.62
CA LEU A 256 18.11 -4.63 7.47
C LEU A 256 19.29 -5.47 6.97
N ARG A 257 19.43 -5.65 5.65
CA ARG A 257 20.54 -6.41 5.05
C ARG A 257 21.86 -5.66 5.08
N LEU A 258 21.85 -4.35 4.87
CA LEU A 258 23.07 -3.53 4.77
C LEU A 258 23.58 -3.10 6.14
N CYS A 259 22.67 -2.74 7.05
CA CYS A 259 22.98 -2.11 8.32
C CYS A 259 22.68 -3.02 9.54
N GLY A 260 21.96 -4.12 9.35
CA GLY A 260 21.52 -5.00 10.45
C GLY A 260 20.38 -4.42 11.30
N CYS A 261 19.84 -3.27 10.92
CA CYS A 261 18.72 -2.60 11.55
C CYS A 261 17.95 -1.75 10.53
N VAL A 262 16.71 -1.41 10.88
CA VAL A 262 15.80 -0.57 10.10
C VAL A 262 15.78 0.82 10.70
N ARG A 263 15.95 1.81 9.83
CA ARG A 263 16.02 3.22 10.23
C ARG A 263 14.65 3.72 10.69
N THR A 264 14.63 4.59 11.68
CA THR A 264 13.39 5.16 12.26
C THR A 264 12.67 6.13 11.32
N VAL A 265 13.33 6.53 10.23
CA VAL A 265 12.73 7.32 9.13
C VAL A 265 11.60 6.57 8.42
N ASN A 266 11.58 5.24 8.52
CA ASN A 266 10.48 4.44 8.01
C ASN A 266 9.36 4.38 9.06
N GLU A 267 8.17 4.88 8.72
CA GLU A 267 6.99 4.97 9.60
C GLU A 267 6.62 3.64 10.31
N PHE A 268 6.77 2.51 9.61
CA PHE A 268 6.46 1.17 10.12
C PHE A 268 7.67 0.41 10.70
N ALA A 269 8.82 1.07 10.89
CA ALA A 269 10.04 0.43 11.40
C ALA A 269 9.82 -0.32 12.72
N HIS A 270 8.99 0.25 13.61
CA HIS A 270 8.66 -0.32 14.92
C HIS A 270 7.92 -1.66 14.88
N ARG A 271 7.34 -2.05 13.74
CA ARG A 271 6.59 -3.31 13.57
C ARG A 271 7.22 -4.27 12.56
N PHE A 272 8.23 -3.82 11.83
CA PHE A 272 8.92 -4.65 10.86
C PHE A 272 9.55 -5.86 11.55
N GLN A 273 9.22 -7.07 11.06
CA GLN A 273 9.69 -8.35 11.62
C GLN A 273 9.50 -8.48 13.15
N GLY A 274 8.36 -8.04 13.67
CA GLY A 274 8.05 -8.14 15.10
C GLY A 274 8.69 -7.06 15.98
N GLY A 275 9.24 -6.00 15.37
CA GLY A 275 9.70 -4.81 16.11
C GLY A 275 11.05 -4.97 16.82
N VAL A 276 11.85 -5.97 16.44
CA VAL A 276 13.13 -6.27 17.10
C VAL A 276 14.31 -5.52 16.48
N HIS A 277 14.19 -5.07 15.22
CA HIS A 277 15.32 -4.64 14.41
C HIS A 277 15.31 -3.16 14.04
N PHE A 278 14.99 -2.24 14.95
CA PHE A 278 15.13 -0.80 14.68
C PHE A 278 16.52 -0.28 15.06
N CYS A 279 17.01 0.74 14.35
CA CYS A 279 18.31 1.35 14.62
C CYS A 279 18.24 2.24 15.87
N ASP A 280 19.25 2.14 16.74
CA ASP A 280 19.56 3.20 17.69
C ASP A 280 20.15 4.41 16.93
N MET A 281 20.32 5.53 17.63
CA MET A 281 20.84 6.76 17.02
C MET A 281 22.19 6.57 16.32
N ALA A 282 23.14 5.90 16.97
CA ALA A 282 24.48 5.73 16.43
C ALA A 282 24.49 4.84 15.18
N ARG A 283 23.69 3.77 15.18
CA ARG A 283 23.50 2.88 14.05
C ARG A 283 22.73 3.55 12.92
N ASP A 284 21.75 4.40 13.22
CA ASP A 284 21.02 5.13 12.18
C ASP A 284 21.95 6.08 11.43
N GLU A 285 22.78 6.84 12.14
CA GLU A 285 23.75 7.74 11.51
C GLU A 285 24.75 6.98 10.63
N MET A 286 25.25 5.84 11.13
CA MET A 286 26.13 4.95 10.37
C MET A 286 25.43 4.36 9.14
N CYS A 287 24.18 3.94 9.28
CA CYS A 287 23.38 3.40 8.19
C CYS A 287 23.05 4.48 7.14
N SER A 288 22.77 5.70 7.58
CA SER A 288 22.56 6.86 6.71
C SER A 288 23.78 7.13 5.84
N ARG A 289 24.99 7.10 6.43
CA ARG A 289 26.24 7.24 5.68
C ARG A 289 26.49 6.08 4.71
N THR A 290 26.22 4.86 5.16
CA THR A 290 26.40 3.64 4.35
C THR A 290 25.46 3.63 3.15
N THR A 291 24.18 3.93 3.35
CA THR A 291 23.18 4.01 2.29
C THR A 291 23.46 5.17 1.32
N ALA A 292 23.98 6.29 1.81
CA ALA A 292 24.42 7.40 0.95
C ALA A 292 25.67 7.08 0.13
N SER A 293 26.58 6.24 0.65
CA SER A 293 27.81 5.85 -0.05
C SER A 293 27.59 4.95 -1.26
N VAL A 294 26.45 4.23 -1.30
CA VAL A 294 26.12 3.32 -2.39
C VAL A 294 25.12 4.03 -3.31
N PRO A 295 25.50 4.41 -4.54
CA PRO A 295 24.60 5.12 -5.44
C PRO A 295 23.45 4.20 -5.88
N GLY A 296 22.22 4.70 -5.80
CA GLY A 296 21.04 3.99 -6.31
C GLY A 296 20.63 2.74 -5.52
N VAL A 297 21.01 2.63 -4.24
CA VAL A 297 20.59 1.52 -3.34
C VAL A 297 19.09 1.24 -3.46
N TYR A 298 18.28 2.30 -3.38
CA TYR A 298 16.83 2.21 -3.39
C TYR A 298 16.21 2.15 -4.79
N ALA A 299 16.99 2.35 -5.87
CA ALA A 299 16.47 2.28 -7.25
C ALA A 299 15.97 0.87 -7.62
N LYS A 300 16.39 -0.16 -6.87
CA LYS A 300 15.84 -1.52 -7.00
C LYS A 300 14.38 -1.60 -6.53
N CYS A 301 13.98 -0.77 -5.57
CA CYS A 301 12.61 -0.75 -5.07
C CYS A 301 11.65 -0.17 -6.10
N ASP A 302 12.06 0.89 -6.80
CA ASP A 302 11.26 1.50 -7.87
C ASP A 302 11.04 0.54 -9.06
N LYS A 303 11.93 -0.45 -9.24
CA LYS A 303 11.77 -1.52 -10.24
C LYS A 303 10.97 -2.71 -9.75
N LYS A 304 10.92 -2.94 -8.43
CA LYS A 304 10.21 -4.05 -7.78
C LYS A 304 8.71 -3.71 -7.65
N CYS A 305 8.42 -2.46 -7.29
CA CYS A 305 7.08 -1.99 -6.99
C CYS A 305 6.52 -1.19 -8.16
N GLU A 306 5.40 -1.63 -8.71
CA GLU A 306 4.71 -0.99 -9.83
C GLU A 306 3.35 -0.44 -9.36
N ALA A 307 2.72 0.41 -10.17
CA ALA A 307 1.42 0.98 -9.83
C ALA A 307 0.36 -0.12 -9.57
N PRO A 308 -0.55 0.07 -8.61
CA PRO A 308 -1.60 -0.90 -8.33
C PRO A 308 -2.60 -1.00 -9.49
N CYS A 309 -3.12 -2.22 -9.72
CA CYS A 309 -4.14 -2.46 -10.75
C CYS A 309 -5.48 -1.80 -10.42
N GLU A 310 -5.82 -1.74 -9.15
CA GLU A 310 -6.97 -1.02 -8.64
C GLU A 310 -6.48 -0.01 -7.59
N GLU A 311 -6.89 1.24 -7.72
CA GLU A 311 -6.52 2.31 -6.81
C GLU A 311 -7.74 3.18 -6.50
N ILE A 312 -8.03 3.40 -5.22
CA ILE A 312 -9.10 4.31 -4.79
C ILE A 312 -8.46 5.55 -4.17
N ILE A 313 -8.77 6.70 -4.75
CA ILE A 313 -8.28 8.02 -4.34
C ILE A 313 -9.46 8.85 -3.89
N TYR A 314 -9.35 9.48 -2.72
CA TYR A 314 -10.35 10.43 -2.23
C TYR A 314 -9.89 11.86 -2.53
N ASP A 315 -10.69 12.60 -3.30
CA ASP A 315 -10.54 14.05 -3.42
C ASP A 315 -11.29 14.71 -2.25
N VAL A 316 -10.52 15.32 -1.35
CA VAL A 316 -10.96 15.83 -0.06
C VAL A 316 -11.10 17.34 -0.12
N ARG A 317 -12.27 17.86 0.29
CA ARG A 317 -12.57 19.30 0.26
C ARG A 317 -13.11 19.77 1.60
N LEU A 318 -12.51 20.84 2.12
CA LEU A 318 -13.05 21.54 3.27
C LEU A 318 -14.31 22.29 2.84
N THR A 319 -15.45 21.96 3.46
CA THR A 319 -16.76 22.53 3.10
C THR A 319 -17.14 23.67 4.04
N SER A 320 -16.87 23.52 5.33
CA SER A 320 -17.06 24.58 6.32
C SER A 320 -16.14 24.37 7.51
N PHE A 321 -15.82 25.44 8.21
CA PHE A 321 -15.15 25.41 9.50
C PHE A 321 -15.83 26.41 10.44
N ALA A 322 -15.84 26.11 11.73
CA ALA A 322 -16.38 27.01 12.76
C ALA A 322 -15.46 26.98 13.99
N GLU A 323 -15.33 28.11 14.66
CA GLU A 323 -14.68 28.16 15.97
C GLU A 323 -15.58 27.54 17.04
N ASP A 324 -15.02 26.67 17.86
CA ASP A 324 -15.66 26.20 19.07
C ASP A 324 -15.63 27.34 20.09
N LYS A 325 -16.83 27.85 20.44
CA LYS A 325 -16.99 28.94 21.42
C LYS A 325 -16.79 28.46 22.87
N SER A 326 -16.45 27.18 23.08
CA SER A 326 -16.21 26.64 24.42
C SER A 326 -14.93 27.21 25.05
N GLU A 327 -14.92 27.38 26.37
CA GLU A 327 -13.76 27.83 27.14
C GLU A 327 -12.56 26.86 27.03
N ASN A 328 -12.82 25.62 26.60
CA ASN A 328 -11.84 24.55 26.38
C ASN A 328 -11.40 24.40 24.92
N SER A 329 -11.78 25.32 24.02
CA SER A 329 -11.54 25.21 22.58
C SER A 329 -10.10 24.87 22.22
N ARG A 330 -9.10 25.52 22.85
CA ARG A 330 -7.67 25.25 22.58
C ARG A 330 -7.19 23.83 22.90
N LYS A 331 -8.02 22.98 23.53
CA LYS A 331 -7.68 21.62 23.97
C LYS A 331 -8.61 20.57 23.37
N SER A 332 -9.42 20.96 22.39
CA SER A 332 -10.32 20.07 21.68
C SER A 332 -10.23 20.32 20.18
N PHE A 333 -10.63 19.33 19.38
CA PHE A 333 -10.96 19.55 17.98
C PHE A 333 -12.17 18.71 17.63
N ARG A 334 -12.90 19.09 16.60
CA ARG A 334 -13.95 18.26 16.01
C ARG A 334 -13.84 18.29 14.50
N TYR A 335 -14.05 17.15 13.87
CA TYR A 335 -14.24 17.11 12.44
C TYR A 335 -15.32 16.11 12.06
N THR A 336 -16.04 16.42 10.99
CA THR A 336 -17.05 15.57 10.38
C THR A 336 -16.68 15.30 8.93
N VAL A 337 -16.52 14.04 8.56
CA VAL A 337 -16.26 13.60 7.19
C VAL A 337 -17.55 13.03 6.61
N LYS A 338 -17.93 13.50 5.42
CA LYS A 338 -19.12 13.03 4.70
C LYS A 338 -18.83 12.86 3.21
N PHE A 339 -19.54 11.96 2.54
CA PHE A 339 -19.48 11.87 1.09
C PHE A 339 -20.16 13.08 0.45
N ALA A 340 -19.51 13.70 -0.53
CA ALA A 340 -20.09 14.83 -1.26
C ALA A 340 -21.19 14.40 -2.25
N SER A 341 -21.14 13.15 -2.72
CA SER A 341 -22.07 12.61 -3.71
C SER A 341 -22.16 11.08 -3.62
N TYR A 342 -23.27 10.53 -4.09
CA TYR A 342 -23.49 9.09 -4.31
C TYR A 342 -22.75 8.55 -5.53
N SER A 343 -22.31 9.42 -6.43
CA SER A 343 -21.61 9.03 -7.64
C SER A 343 -20.11 8.90 -7.39
N GLN A 344 -19.52 7.84 -7.95
CA GLN A 344 -18.06 7.66 -8.00
C GLN A 344 -17.57 7.86 -9.44
N LYS A 345 -16.38 8.43 -9.61
CA LYS A 345 -15.74 8.51 -10.91
C LYS A 345 -14.83 7.31 -11.09
N ILE A 346 -15.00 6.55 -12.17
CA ILE A 346 -14.17 5.38 -12.48
C ILE A 346 -13.39 5.68 -13.76
N LEU A 347 -12.06 5.72 -13.65
CA LEU A 347 -11.14 5.79 -14.77
C LEU A 347 -10.65 4.38 -15.09
N GLU A 348 -11.19 3.79 -16.15
CA GLU A 348 -10.88 2.42 -16.56
C GLU A 348 -10.01 2.41 -17.82
N TYR A 349 -8.86 1.75 -17.72
CA TYR A 349 -7.97 1.53 -18.86
C TYR A 349 -8.53 0.39 -19.68
N GLN A 350 -8.89 0.68 -20.93
CA GLN A 350 -9.37 -0.33 -21.88
C GLN A 350 -8.28 -0.62 -22.93
N PRO A 351 -8.16 -1.87 -23.39
CA PRO A 351 -7.26 -2.19 -24.49
C PRO A 351 -7.71 -1.42 -25.75
N THR A 352 -6.76 -0.84 -26.48
CA THR A 352 -7.05 -0.08 -27.71
C THR A 352 -7.59 -0.94 -28.83
N LEU A 353 -7.27 -2.24 -28.82
CA LEU A 353 -7.74 -3.24 -29.76
C LEU A 353 -8.21 -4.46 -28.99
N SER A 354 -9.44 -4.89 -29.24
CA SER A 354 -9.94 -6.18 -28.81
C SER A 354 -9.32 -7.31 -29.63
N ILE A 355 -9.35 -8.52 -29.09
CA ILE A 355 -8.86 -9.72 -29.80
C ILE A 355 -9.64 -9.95 -31.10
N VAL A 356 -10.93 -9.65 -31.11
CA VAL A 356 -11.80 -9.79 -32.29
C VAL A 356 -11.41 -8.80 -33.37
N GLU A 357 -11.17 -7.53 -33.01
CA GLU A 357 -10.68 -6.52 -33.94
C GLU A 357 -9.28 -6.86 -34.44
N MET A 358 -8.40 -7.40 -33.59
CA MET A 358 -7.07 -7.86 -34.01
C MET A 358 -7.19 -8.95 -35.09
N PHE A 359 -8.02 -9.97 -34.88
CA PHE A 359 -8.26 -11.00 -35.90
C PHE A 359 -8.98 -10.46 -37.13
N GLY A 360 -9.88 -9.48 -36.97
CA GLY A 360 -10.54 -8.78 -38.07
C GLY A 360 -9.54 -8.00 -38.93
N CYS A 361 -8.64 -7.23 -38.31
CA CYS A 361 -7.58 -6.51 -39.01
C CYS A 361 -6.61 -7.47 -39.69
N MET A 362 -6.14 -8.50 -38.98
CA MET A 362 -5.24 -9.51 -39.57
C MET A 362 -5.91 -10.24 -40.74
N GLY A 363 -7.15 -10.68 -40.58
CA GLY A 363 -7.94 -11.33 -41.63
C GLY A 363 -8.22 -10.40 -42.81
N GLY A 364 -8.46 -9.12 -42.54
CA GLY A 364 -8.62 -8.08 -43.56
C GLY A 364 -7.33 -7.87 -44.36
N TYR A 365 -6.18 -7.70 -43.70
CA TYR A 365 -4.90 -7.56 -44.38
C TYR A 365 -4.54 -8.83 -45.18
N ILE A 366 -4.67 -10.01 -44.58
CA ILE A 366 -4.39 -11.29 -45.27
C ILE A 366 -5.33 -11.47 -46.48
N GLY A 367 -6.61 -11.18 -46.31
CA GLY A 367 -7.60 -11.27 -47.37
C GLY A 367 -7.34 -10.29 -48.52
N ILE A 368 -6.94 -9.06 -48.23
CA ILE A 368 -6.64 -8.04 -49.25
C ILE A 368 -5.35 -8.37 -49.99
N TRP A 369 -4.26 -8.69 -49.27
CA TRP A 369 -2.95 -8.88 -49.89
C TRP A 369 -2.78 -10.24 -50.57
N LEU A 370 -3.35 -11.30 -49.99
CA LEU A 370 -3.15 -12.66 -50.48
C LEU A 370 -4.41 -13.25 -51.14
N GLY A 371 -5.58 -12.63 -50.98
CA GLY A 371 -6.84 -13.19 -51.49
C GLY A 371 -7.31 -14.46 -50.75
N PHE A 372 -6.61 -14.87 -49.70
CA PHE A 372 -6.96 -16.05 -48.92
C PHE A 372 -7.99 -15.70 -47.84
N SER A 373 -9.15 -16.33 -47.92
CA SER A 373 -10.08 -16.38 -46.80
C SER A 373 -9.65 -17.48 -45.82
N LEU A 374 -10.06 -17.37 -44.55
CA LEU A 374 -9.87 -18.44 -43.56
C LEU A 374 -10.41 -19.79 -44.08
N LEU A 375 -11.51 -19.76 -44.83
CA LEU A 375 -12.09 -20.93 -45.47
C LEU A 375 -11.14 -21.57 -46.50
N SER A 376 -10.40 -20.75 -47.27
CA SER A 376 -9.41 -21.24 -48.23
C SER A 376 -8.26 -21.98 -47.54
N VAL A 377 -7.80 -21.47 -46.40
CA VAL A 377 -6.77 -22.12 -45.57
C VAL A 377 -7.29 -23.43 -44.98
N LEU A 378 -8.52 -23.43 -44.46
CA LEU A 378 -9.13 -24.63 -43.88
C LEU A 378 -9.36 -25.73 -44.91
N LEU A 379 -9.85 -25.38 -46.11
CA LEU A 379 -10.02 -26.33 -47.20
C LEU A 379 -8.68 -26.90 -47.68
N GLY A 380 -7.65 -26.05 -47.81
CA GLY A 380 -6.30 -26.47 -48.18
C GLY A 380 -5.67 -27.41 -47.13
N LEU A 381 -5.84 -27.11 -45.84
CA LEU A 381 -5.40 -27.98 -44.74
C LEU A 381 -6.15 -29.31 -44.75
N ASN A 382 -7.46 -29.32 -45.01
CA ASN A 382 -8.24 -30.55 -45.06
C ASN A 382 -7.78 -31.47 -46.21
N GLU A 383 -7.53 -30.91 -47.40
CA GLU A 383 -6.98 -31.65 -48.54
C GLU A 383 -5.57 -32.19 -48.25
N LEU A 384 -4.73 -31.39 -47.58
CA LEU A 384 -3.39 -31.83 -47.16
C LEU A 384 -3.47 -32.98 -46.14
N LEU A 385 -4.34 -32.85 -45.14
CA LEU A 385 -4.58 -33.88 -44.13
C LEU A 385 -5.14 -35.16 -44.76
N TRP A 386 -6.06 -35.03 -45.74
CA TRP A 386 -6.57 -36.17 -46.50
C TRP A 386 -5.48 -36.87 -47.31
N LYS A 387 -4.61 -36.12 -47.99
CA LYS A 387 -3.46 -36.69 -48.71
C LYS A 387 -2.48 -37.39 -47.77
N LEU A 388 -2.16 -36.79 -46.62
CA LEU A 388 -1.27 -37.39 -45.61
C LEU A 388 -1.90 -38.64 -44.98
N HIS A 389 -3.21 -38.62 -44.71
CA HIS A 389 -3.94 -39.79 -44.22
C HIS A 389 -3.95 -40.91 -45.27
N LYS A 390 -4.22 -40.60 -46.53
CA LYS A 390 -4.19 -41.56 -47.64
C LYS A 390 -2.79 -42.15 -47.84
N GLN A 391 -1.74 -41.33 -47.75
CA GLN A 391 -0.35 -41.81 -47.81
C GLN A 391 -0.03 -42.73 -46.63
N ARG A 392 -0.37 -42.34 -45.39
CA ARG A 392 -0.19 -43.19 -44.21
C ARG A 392 -0.89 -44.54 -44.39
N HIS A 393 -2.14 -44.55 -44.85
CA HIS A 393 -2.91 -45.76 -45.08
C HIS A 393 -2.34 -46.65 -46.20
N LEU A 394 -1.69 -46.07 -47.21
CA LEU A 394 -0.96 -46.81 -48.25
C LEU A 394 0.31 -47.46 -47.67
N THR A 395 1.09 -46.72 -46.88
CA THR A 395 2.27 -47.28 -46.19
C THR A 395 1.90 -48.38 -45.20
N THR A 396 0.80 -48.28 -44.46
CA THR A 396 0.36 -49.38 -43.57
C THR A 396 -0.04 -50.63 -44.37
N LYS A 397 -0.70 -50.47 -45.52
CA LYS A 397 -1.03 -51.60 -46.41
C LYS A 397 0.22 -52.23 -47.02
N ILE A 398 1.22 -51.44 -47.41
CA ILE A 398 2.50 -51.94 -47.91
C ILE A 398 3.25 -52.70 -46.81
N VAL A 399 3.29 -52.17 -45.58
CA VAL A 399 3.90 -52.86 -44.43
C VAL A 399 3.21 -54.19 -44.14
N GLN A 400 1.87 -54.24 -44.18
CA GLN A 400 1.11 -55.48 -44.04
C GLN A 400 1.38 -56.47 -45.19
N LEU A 401 1.55 -55.99 -46.42
CA LEU A 401 1.88 -56.83 -47.57
C LEU A 401 3.30 -57.39 -47.44
N THR A 402 4.28 -56.57 -47.04
CA THR A 402 5.66 -57.02 -46.81
C THR A 402 5.76 -57.97 -45.61
N SER A 403 4.96 -57.77 -44.55
CA SER A 403 4.91 -58.74 -43.46
C SER A 403 4.28 -60.06 -43.90
N ALA A 404 3.24 -60.03 -44.75
CA ALA A 404 2.62 -61.24 -45.29
C ALA A 404 3.55 -62.01 -46.25
N ILE A 405 4.34 -61.29 -47.07
CA ILE A 405 5.35 -61.91 -47.94
C ILE A 405 6.49 -62.52 -47.10
N ALA A 406 6.89 -61.87 -46.00
CA ALA A 406 7.89 -62.41 -45.08
C ALA A 406 7.40 -63.70 -44.38
N THR A 407 6.11 -63.82 -44.03
CA THR A 407 5.54 -65.06 -43.48
C THR A 407 5.43 -66.19 -44.51
N VAL A 408 5.27 -65.87 -45.80
CA VAL A 408 5.25 -66.87 -46.88
C VAL A 408 6.67 -67.35 -47.21
N ALA A 409 7.66 -66.46 -47.19
CA ALA A 409 9.07 -66.82 -47.39
C ALA A 409 9.62 -67.74 -46.28
N SER A 410 9.10 -67.65 -45.05
CA SER A 410 9.48 -68.57 -43.97
C SER A 410 8.79 -69.95 -44.03
N THR A 411 7.90 -70.19 -44.99
CA THR A 411 7.22 -71.51 -45.16
C THR A 411 7.81 -72.39 -46.26
N THR A 412 8.81 -71.92 -47.01
CA THR A 412 9.49 -72.71 -48.07
C THR A 412 10.84 -73.31 -47.67
N GLU A 413 11.29 -73.09 -46.43
CA GLU A 413 12.47 -73.76 -45.87
C GLU A 413 12.10 -74.43 -44.55
N THR A 414 11.51 -75.63 -44.60
CA THR A 414 11.54 -76.59 -43.48
C THR A 414 10.98 -77.96 -43.92
N GLU A 415 11.69 -78.61 -44.82
CA GLU A 415 11.65 -80.08 -44.95
C GLU A 415 13.08 -80.60 -44.92
N ASP A 416 13.69 -80.57 -43.73
CA ASP A 416 14.62 -81.59 -43.26
C ASP A 416 15.15 -81.21 -41.87
N ARG A 417 14.86 -82.07 -40.88
CA ARG A 417 15.80 -82.61 -39.87
C ARG A 417 15.10 -82.91 -38.55
N LYS A 418 15.25 -84.17 -38.17
CA LYS A 418 14.62 -84.94 -37.08
C LYS A 418 15.45 -84.82 -35.78
N THR A 419 14.75 -84.86 -34.62
CA THR A 419 15.20 -85.33 -33.27
C THR A 419 16.29 -84.47 -32.56
N THR A 420 16.20 -84.04 -31.29
CA THR A 420 15.94 -84.78 -30.03
C THR A 420 15.73 -83.82 -28.81
N SER A 421 14.86 -84.21 -27.87
CA SER A 421 14.82 -83.98 -26.39
C SER A 421 14.95 -82.58 -25.70
N ARG A 422 13.82 -82.16 -25.06
CA ARG A 422 13.54 -81.63 -23.66
C ARG A 422 14.70 -81.33 -22.66
N PRO A 423 14.46 -80.60 -21.51
CA PRO A 423 13.42 -79.59 -21.19
C PRO A 423 13.89 -78.35 -20.36
N ALA A 424 12.99 -77.35 -20.29
CA ALA A 424 12.65 -76.42 -19.17
C ALA A 424 13.71 -75.47 -18.54
N ILE A 425 13.39 -74.16 -18.48
CA ILE A 425 12.89 -73.45 -17.29
C ILE A 425 12.53 -71.98 -17.63
N ASP A 426 11.42 -71.58 -17.04
CA ASP A 426 10.70 -70.30 -17.00
C ASP A 426 11.49 -69.13 -16.35
N LYS A 427 11.41 -67.91 -16.92
CA LYS A 427 10.92 -66.69 -16.23
C LYS A 427 11.19 -65.36 -16.95
N GLN A 428 10.16 -64.51 -16.86
CA GLN A 428 10.16 -63.04 -16.68
C GLN A 428 10.30 -62.09 -17.89
N THR A 429 9.11 -61.75 -18.39
CA THR A 429 8.57 -60.41 -18.66
C THR A 429 9.32 -59.20 -18.05
N GLN A 430 9.62 -58.17 -18.87
CA GLN A 430 9.22 -56.78 -18.59
C GLN A 430 9.42 -55.80 -19.78
N HIS A 431 8.28 -55.31 -20.29
CA HIS A 431 7.93 -53.92 -20.62
C HIS A 431 8.92 -52.99 -21.37
N VAL A 432 8.58 -52.68 -22.63
CA VAL A 432 8.90 -51.37 -23.27
C VAL A 432 7.61 -50.60 -23.51
N LYS A 433 7.56 -49.38 -22.98
CA LYS A 433 6.43 -48.45 -22.96
C LYS A 433 6.09 -47.90 -24.35
N LEU A 434 4.82 -47.98 -24.72
CA LEU A 434 4.21 -47.15 -25.77
C LEU A 434 4.05 -45.71 -25.27
N PHE A 435 4.63 -44.74 -26.00
CA PHE A 435 4.26 -43.33 -25.89
C PHE A 435 2.98 -43.08 -26.69
N GLN A 436 1.88 -42.85 -25.98
CA GLN A 436 0.62 -42.33 -26.51
C GLN A 436 0.60 -40.81 -26.32
N LEU A 437 0.50 -40.07 -27.43
CA LEU A 437 0.24 -38.63 -27.46
C LEU A 437 -1.25 -38.40 -27.13
N LYS A 438 -1.53 -37.84 -25.95
CA LYS A 438 -2.87 -37.37 -25.57
C LYS A 438 -3.19 -36.03 -26.22
N SER A 439 -4.38 -35.93 -26.80
CA SER A 439 -4.98 -34.70 -27.30
C SER A 439 -5.32 -33.74 -26.16
N ALA A 440 -5.26 -32.46 -26.50
CA ALA A 440 -5.65 -31.33 -25.67
C ALA A 440 -7.13 -31.39 -25.25
N SER A 441 -7.38 -31.21 -23.95
CA SER A 441 -8.65 -30.77 -23.39
C SER A 441 -8.48 -29.34 -22.90
N GLY A 442 -9.23 -28.40 -23.49
CA GLY A 442 -9.19 -26.99 -23.14
C GLY A 442 -9.77 -26.68 -21.75
N PRO A 443 -9.46 -25.52 -21.16
CA PRO A 443 -10.05 -25.08 -19.91
C PRO A 443 -11.48 -24.57 -20.13
N GLN A 444 -12.43 -25.10 -19.34
CA GLN A 444 -13.77 -24.56 -19.19
C GLN A 444 -13.72 -23.23 -18.43
N LEU A 445 -14.31 -22.20 -19.03
CA LEU A 445 -14.67 -20.94 -18.38
C LEU A 445 -15.80 -21.21 -17.38
N VAL A 446 -15.54 -20.95 -16.11
CA VAL A 446 -16.56 -20.87 -15.06
C VAL A 446 -16.87 -19.39 -14.85
N TYR A 447 -18.06 -18.96 -15.25
CA TYR A 447 -18.63 -17.69 -14.82
C TYR A 447 -19.06 -17.81 -13.36
N ARG A 448 -18.57 -16.89 -12.52
CA ARG A 448 -19.21 -16.49 -11.26
C ARG A 448 -19.09 -14.99 -11.12
#